data_AF-A0A9D1IHQ6-F1
#
_entry.id   AF-A0A9D1IHQ6-F1
#
_cell.length_a   1.000
_cell.length_b   1.000
_cell.length_c   1.000
_cell.angle_alpha   90.00
_cell.angle_beta   90.00
_cell.angle_gamma   90.00
#
_symmetry.space_group_name_H-M   'P 1'
#
loop_
_entity.id
_entity.type
_entity.pdbx_description
1 polymer ?
#
loop_
_entity_poly.entity_id
_entity_poly.type
_entity_poly.pdbx_seq_one_letter_code
_entity_poly.pdbx_strand_id
1 'polypeptide(L)'
;MSAFFFIMSTETVKAYLKERGLENIYIEFPSSSATVALAAEQLGCETDRIAKSLAIKLKSGRLLVVVVSGDSKLDNSKFKKLF
;
A
#
# COMPACT_ATOMS: atom_id res chain seq x y z
N MET A 1 -19.26 4.15 -22.70
CA MET A 1 -18.96 3.83 -21.29
C MET A 1 -17.45 3.68 -21.18
N SER A 2 -16.70 4.79 -21.16
CA SER A 2 -15.27 4.70 -20.94
C SER A 2 -15.07 4.28 -19.49
N ALA A 3 -14.58 3.06 -19.27
CA ALA A 3 -13.92 2.76 -18.02
C ALA A 3 -12.71 3.72 -17.99
N PHE A 4 -12.84 4.83 -17.27
CA PHE A 4 -11.71 5.63 -16.86
C PHE A 4 -10.86 4.70 -16.00
N PHE A 5 -9.90 4.03 -16.65
CA PHE A 5 -8.87 3.28 -15.97
C PHE A 5 -8.04 4.35 -15.25
N PHE A 6 -8.40 4.67 -14.01
CA PHE A 6 -7.54 5.46 -13.15
C PHE A 6 -6.28 4.63 -12.93
N ILE A 7 -5.29 4.82 -13.80
CA ILE A 7 -3.94 4.36 -13.55
C ILE A 7 -3.51 5.11 -12.29
N MET A 8 -3.36 4.38 -11.18
CA MET A 8 -2.76 4.95 -9.99
C MET A 8 -1.33 5.37 -10.33
N SER A 9 -1.11 6.68 -10.32
CA SER A 9 0.21 7.29 -10.49
C SER A 9 0.58 8.09 -9.24
N THR A 10 1.86 8.38 -9.09
CA THR A 10 2.39 9.27 -8.04
C THR A 10 1.70 10.64 -8.05
N GLU A 11 1.44 11.20 -9.23
CA GLU A 11 0.78 12.50 -9.40
C GLU A 11 -0.68 12.45 -8.93
N THR A 12 -1.38 11.35 -9.25
CA THR A 12 -2.78 11.16 -8.82
C THR A 12 -2.89 11.08 -7.30
N VAL A 13 -1.95 10.38 -6.65
CA VAL A 13 -1.89 10.29 -5.19
C VAL A 13 -1.54 11.64 -4.55
N LYS A 14 -0.57 12.38 -5.11
CA LYS A 14 -0.22 13.73 -4.64
C LYS A 14 -1.42 14.68 -4.70
N ALA A 15 -2.16 14.69 -5.81
CA ALA A 15 -3.37 15.49 -5.95
C ALA A 15 -4.42 15.11 -4.89
N TYR A 16 -4.67 13.81 -4.70
CA TYR A 16 -5.62 13.30 -3.71
C TYR A 16 -5.27 13.71 -2.27
N LEU A 17 -3.97 13.69 -1.91
CA LEU A 17 -3.49 14.12 -0.59
C LEU A 17 -3.61 15.64 -0.41
N LYS A 18 -3.27 16.42 -1.45
CA LYS A 18 -3.39 17.89 -1.43
C LYS A 18 -4.83 18.35 -1.23
N GLU A 19 -5.79 17.73 -1.92
CA GLU A 19 -7.23 18.04 -1.73
C GLU A 19 -7.71 17.81 -0.29
N ARG A 20 -6.97 17.03 0.50
CA ARG A 20 -7.27 16.70 1.90
C ARG A 20 -6.40 17.45 2.91
N GLY A 21 -5.52 18.36 2.46
CA GLY A 21 -4.58 19.06 3.33
C GLY A 21 -3.49 18.16 3.92
N LEU A 22 -3.16 17.05 3.24
CA LEU A 22 -2.19 16.03 3.65
C LEU A 22 -0.92 16.04 2.78
N GLU A 23 -0.73 17.05 1.93
CA GLU A 23 0.47 17.19 1.10
C GLU A 23 1.75 17.31 1.93
N ASN A 24 1.66 17.88 3.14
CA ASN A 24 2.80 18.10 4.03
C ASN A 24 3.36 16.82 4.66
N ILE A 25 2.60 15.71 4.62
CA ILE A 25 3.06 14.40 5.11
C ILE A 25 3.55 13.48 3.99
N TYR A 26 3.46 13.94 2.73
CA TYR A 26 3.99 13.19 1.60
C TYR A 26 5.50 13.40 1.48
N ILE A 27 6.24 12.31 1.33
CA ILE A 27 7.69 12.30 1.15
C ILE A 27 8.00 11.45 -0.08
N GLU A 28 8.85 11.96 -0.96
CA GLU A 28 9.34 11.23 -2.13
C GLU A 28 10.85 11.10 -2.03
N PHE A 29 11.34 9.88 -2.18
CA PHE A 29 12.77 9.58 -2.12
C PHE A 29 13.38 9.61 -3.51
N PRO A 30 14.65 10.04 -3.65
CA PRO A 30 15.37 9.98 -4.92
C PRO A 30 15.69 8.54 -5.33
N SER A 31 15.67 7.61 -4.38
CA SER A 31 15.95 6.19 -4.56
C SER A 31 14.66 5.36 -4.49
N SER A 32 14.69 4.14 -5.03
CA SER A 32 13.53 3.25 -5.03
C SER A 32 13.10 2.85 -3.61
N SER A 33 11.79 2.85 -3.36
CA SER A 33 11.17 2.35 -2.13
C SER A 33 10.29 1.11 -2.40
N ALA A 34 10.61 0.33 -3.44
CA ALA A 34 9.74 -0.73 -3.95
C ALA A 34 9.60 -1.94 -3.01
N THR A 35 10.48 -2.08 -2.02
CA THR A 35 10.41 -3.13 -1.01
C THR A 35 10.40 -2.53 0.40
N VAL A 36 9.94 -3.32 1.37
CA VAL A 36 9.95 -2.93 2.79
C VAL A 36 11.35 -2.52 3.25
N ALA A 37 12.38 -3.30 2.90
CA ALA A 37 13.75 -3.02 3.31
C ALA A 37 14.27 -1.70 2.72
N LEU A 38 14.02 -1.45 1.43
CA LEU A 38 14.44 -0.20 0.77
C LEU A 38 13.72 1.01 1.38
N ALA A 39 12.41 0.92 1.62
CA ALA A 39 11.65 2.00 2.24
C ALA A 39 12.10 2.28 3.68
N ALA A 40 12.34 1.23 4.46
CA ALA A 40 12.82 1.30 5.83
C ALA A 40 14.20 1.99 5.92
N GLU A 41 15.11 1.64 5.01
CA GLU A 41 16.43 2.28 4.91
C GLU A 41 16.32 3.78 4.62
N GLN A 42 15.49 4.18 3.65
CA GLN A 42 15.29 5.60 3.30
C GLN A 42 14.65 6.41 4.45
N LEU A 43 13.80 5.78 5.26
CA LEU A 43 13.13 6.41 6.41
C LEU A 43 13.94 6.32 7.71
N GLY A 44 15.02 5.53 7.75
CA GLY A 44 15.78 5.26 8.96
C GLY A 44 14.95 4.59 10.06
N CYS A 45 14.05 3.68 9.68
CA CYS A 45 13.15 3.01 10.62
C CYS A 45 13.18 1.48 10.49
N GLU A 46 12.63 0.79 11.48
CA GLU A 46 12.46 -0.66 11.42
C GLU A 46 11.50 -1.07 10.28
N THR A 47 11.75 -2.24 9.68
CA THR A 47 10.93 -2.80 8.59
C THR A 47 9.47 -2.98 8.99
N ASP A 48 9.20 -3.33 10.24
CA ASP A 48 7.84 -3.46 10.78
C ASP A 48 7.04 -2.14 10.76
N ARG A 49 7.71 -0.99 10.73
CA ARG A 49 7.04 0.32 10.63
C ARG A 49 6.59 0.67 9.21
N ILE A 50 7.00 -0.10 8.20
CA ILE A 50 6.56 0.09 6.82
C ILE A 50 5.25 -0.67 6.59
N ALA A 51 4.18 0.04 6.23
CA ALA A 51 2.92 -0.60 5.90
C ALA A 51 2.95 -1.22 4.49
N LYS A 52 2.46 -2.46 4.36
CA LYS A 52 2.19 -3.13 3.08
C LYS A 52 0.69 -3.19 2.84
N SER A 53 0.27 -2.86 1.62
CA SER A 53 -1.11 -3.11 1.17
C SER A 53 -1.16 -4.37 0.31
N LEU A 54 -2.00 -5.33 0.70
CA LEU A 54 -2.23 -6.57 -0.04
C LEU A 54 -3.64 -6.55 -0.62
N ALA A 55 -3.76 -6.56 -1.96
CA ALA A 55 -5.03 -6.74 -2.65
C ALA A 55 -5.27 -8.24 -2.91
N ILE A 56 -6.36 -8.78 -2.37
CA ILE A 56 -6.66 -10.21 -2.37
C ILE A 56 -8.05 -10.42 -2.96
N LYS A 57 -8.12 -11.33 -3.95
CA LYS A 57 -9.38 -11.82 -4.50
C LYS A 57 -9.71 -13.19 -3.89
N LEU A 58 -10.83 -13.28 -3.19
CA LEU A 58 -11.35 -14.53 -2.65
C LEU A 58 -12.02 -15.37 -3.74
N LYS A 59 -12.13 -16.68 -3.50
CA LYS A 59 -12.84 -17.61 -4.41
C LYS A 59 -14.31 -17.27 -4.58
N SER A 60 -14.93 -16.65 -3.58
CA SER A 60 -16.31 -16.13 -3.64
C SER A 60 -16.48 -14.96 -4.62
N GLY A 61 -15.38 -14.41 -5.16
CA GLY A 61 -15.38 -13.21 -6.01
C GLY A 61 -15.20 -11.91 -5.21
N ARG A 62 -15.28 -11.94 -3.88
CA ARG A 62 -15.05 -10.78 -3.02
C ARG A 62 -13.61 -10.28 -3.15
N LEU A 63 -13.44 -8.96 -3.26
CA LEU A 63 -12.14 -8.28 -3.27
C LEU A 63 -11.88 -7.63 -1.92
N LEU A 64 -10.67 -7.78 -1.39
CA LEU A 64 -10.24 -7.24 -0.12
C LEU A 64 -8.90 -6.52 -0.31
N VAL A 65 -8.74 -5.38 0.35
CA VAL A 65 -7.43 -4.73 0.54
C VAL A 65 -7.13 -4.75 2.02
N VAL A 66 -5.97 -5.29 2.38
CA VAL A 66 -5.52 -5.41 3.77
C VAL A 66 -4.22 -4.64 3.92
N VAL A 67 -4.17 -3.77 4.93
CA VAL A 67 -2.95 -3.07 5.32
C VAL A 67 -2.32 -3.82 6.49
N VAL A 68 -1.06 -4.21 6.35
CA VAL A 68 -0.32 -4.99 7.35
C VAL A 68 1.08 -4.39 7.55
N SER A 69 1.75 -4.74 8.64
CA SER A 69 3.14 -4.33 8.86
C SER A 69 4.09 -4.95 7.84
N GLY A 70 5.29 -4.39 7.71
CA GLY A 70 6.29 -4.80 6.72
C GLY A 70 6.77 -6.23 6.93
N ASP A 71 6.84 -6.67 8.17
CA ASP A 71 7.31 -8.01 8.55
C ASP A 71 6.16 -9.03 8.63
N SER A 72 4.92 -8.54 8.66
CA SER A 72 3.74 -9.39 8.69
C SER A 72 3.67 -10.29 7.44
N LYS A 73 3.36 -11.57 7.68
CA LYS A 73 3.11 -12.58 6.66
C LYS A 73 1.66 -13.02 6.72
N LEU A 74 1.03 -13.14 5.56
CA LEU A 74 -0.35 -13.61 5.46
C LEU A 74 -0.41 -15.13 5.60
N ASP A 75 -1.08 -15.61 6.64
CA ASP A 75 -1.48 -17.01 6.74
C ASP A 75 -2.73 -17.25 5.89
N ASN A 76 -2.56 -17.92 4.76
CA ASN A 76 -3.63 -18.16 3.80
C ASN A 76 -4.78 -19.01 4.37
N SER A 77 -4.49 -19.94 5.29
CA SER A 77 -5.50 -20.81 5.90
C SER A 77 -6.35 -20.02 6.89
N LYS A 78 -5.71 -19.26 7.79
CA LYS A 78 -6.42 -18.39 8.74
C LYS A 78 -7.19 -17.30 8.02
N PHE A 79 -6.61 -16.68 6.99
CA PHE A 79 -7.26 -15.61 6.23
C PHE A 79 -8.55 -16.08 5.56
N LYS A 80 -8.53 -17.23 4.87
CA LYS A 80 -9.71 -17.82 4.21
C LYS A 80 -10.77 -18.36 5.19
N LYS A 81 -10.40 -18.62 6.44
CA LYS A 81 -11.35 -19.00 7.50
C LYS A 81 -12.08 -17.78 8.04
N LEU A 82 -11.41 -16.63 8.08
CA LEU A 82 -11.97 -15.38 8.61
C LEU A 82 -12.79 -14.60 7.58
N PHE A 83 -12.40 -14.64 6.30
CA PHE A 83 -13.01 -13.86 5.22
C PHE A 83 -13.51 -14.74 4.06
#